data_AF-A0A2R4FXH4-F1
#
_entry.id   AF-A0A2R4FXH4-F1
#
_cell.length_a   1.000
_cell.length_b   1.000
_cell.length_c   1.000
_cell.angle_alpha   90.00
_cell.angle_beta   90.00
_cell.angle_gamma   90.00
#
_symmetry.space_group_name_H-M   'P 1'
#
loop_
_entity.id
_entity.type
_entity.pdbx_description
1 polymer ?
#
loop_
_entity_poly.entity_id
_entity_poly.type
_entity_poly.pdbx_seq_one_letter_code
_entity_poly.pdbx_strand_id
1 'polypeptide(L)'
;ADQDYQVARMEALGIGKCLEITTLKKNELENTITDLITNRKYKERIHYIRNVMQDTPYDPVKNLAWWTEYVIRTKGAPHLRSSLAFQPWYQRCDMDIVVFLTIVLFLIASNTFHIIAQIVVYVRKKIKSTEKQKIS
;
A
#
# COMPACT_ATOMS: atom_id res chain seq x y z
N ALA A 1 -1.85 -6.39 9.62
CA ALA A 1 -2.11 -4.98 9.29
C ALA A 1 -3.61 -4.68 9.04
N ASP A 2 -4.47 -5.64 8.66
CA ASP A 2 -5.92 -5.36 8.56
C ASP A 2 -6.58 -5.12 9.93
N GLN A 3 -6.20 -5.91 10.93
CA GLN A 3 -6.75 -5.79 12.29
C GLN A 3 -6.54 -4.39 12.90
N ASP A 4 -5.33 -3.83 12.80
CA ASP A 4 -5.00 -2.52 13.36
C ASP A 4 -5.86 -1.40 12.74
N TYR A 5 -6.03 -1.45 11.42
CA TYR A 5 -6.88 -0.51 10.69
C TYR A 5 -8.35 -0.64 11.12
N GLN A 6 -8.85 -1.86 11.25
CA GLN A 6 -10.22 -2.13 11.64
C GLN A 6 -10.51 -1.68 13.08
N VAL A 7 -9.57 -1.89 14.00
CA VAL A 7 -9.68 -1.44 15.40
C VAL A 7 -9.65 0.08 15.48
N ALA A 8 -8.71 0.74 14.79
CA ALA A 8 -8.65 2.21 14.74
C ALA A 8 -9.95 2.80 14.17
N ARG A 9 -10.54 2.15 13.15
CA ARG A 9 -11.83 2.54 12.61
C ARG A 9 -12.98 2.35 13.61
N MET A 10 -13.01 1.25 14.36
CA MET A 10 -14.03 1.03 15.41
C MET A 10 -13.94 2.09 16.52
N GLU A 11 -12.72 2.47 16.89
CA GLU A 11 -12.48 3.54 17.87
C GLU A 11 -12.91 4.91 17.33
N ALA A 12 -12.53 5.27 16.11
CA ALA A 12 -12.97 6.50 15.45
C ALA A 12 -14.50 6.57 15.29
N LEU A 13 -15.16 5.43 15.08
CA LEU A 13 -16.61 5.33 15.03
C LEU A 13 -17.27 5.40 16.41
N GLY A 14 -16.51 5.32 17.50
CA GLY A 14 -17.00 5.37 18.88
C GLY A 14 -17.71 4.09 19.33
N ILE A 15 -17.38 2.95 18.72
CA ILE A 15 -18.00 1.65 19.03
C ILE A 15 -17.07 0.65 19.71
N GLY A 16 -15.80 1.05 19.94
CA GLY A 16 -14.81 0.24 20.61
C GLY A 16 -13.64 1.08 21.10
N LYS A 17 -12.68 0.44 21.78
CA LYS A 17 -11.40 1.02 22.19
C LYS A 17 -10.26 0.17 21.65
N CYS A 18 -9.18 0.82 21.23
CA CYS A 18 -7.96 0.14 20.84
C CYS A 18 -7.15 -0.22 22.09
N LEU A 19 -6.68 -1.47 22.18
CA LEU A 19 -5.80 -1.94 23.25
C LEU A 19 -4.58 -2.61 22.64
N GLU A 20 -3.39 -2.18 23.07
CA GLU A 20 -2.13 -2.72 22.60
C GLU A 20 -1.81 -4.02 23.35
N ILE A 21 -1.94 -5.16 22.67
CA ILE A 21 -1.80 -6.50 23.28
C ILE A 21 -0.41 -6.70 23.91
N THR A 22 0.62 -6.09 23.32
CA THR A 22 2.00 -6.24 23.80
C THR A 22 2.28 -5.51 25.12
N THR A 23 1.51 -4.47 25.45
CA THR A 23 1.70 -3.65 26.66
C THR A 23 0.53 -3.70 27.64
N LEU A 24 -0.54 -4.44 27.31
CA LEU A 24 -1.79 -4.47 28.06
C LEU A 24 -1.62 -5.04 29.48
N LYS A 25 -2.15 -4.33 30.47
CA LYS A 25 -2.23 -4.80 31.86
C LYS A 25 -3.61 -5.34 32.20
N LYS A 26 -3.69 -6.27 33.16
CA LYS A 26 -4.95 -6.85 33.65
C LYS A 26 -5.98 -5.77 34.05
N ASN A 27 -5.57 -4.80 34.87
CA ASN A 27 -6.46 -3.75 35.36
C ASN A 27 -6.98 -2.84 34.23
N GLU A 28 -6.17 -2.60 33.21
CA GLU A 28 -6.54 -1.80 32.05
C GLU A 28 -7.59 -2.52 31.19
N LEU A 29 -7.43 -3.83 31.00
CA LEU A 29 -8.42 -4.68 30.35
C LEU A 29 -9.74 -4.70 31.14
N GLU A 30 -9.69 -4.95 32.44
CA GLU A 30 -10.88 -4.98 33.31
C GLU A 30 -11.64 -3.65 33.27
N ASN A 31 -10.94 -2.54 33.45
CA ASN A 31 -11.54 -1.20 33.39
C ASN A 31 -12.15 -0.90 32.01
N THR A 32 -11.46 -1.30 30.93
CA THR A 32 -11.96 -1.09 29.57
C THR A 32 -13.22 -1.89 29.29
N ILE A 33 -13.28 -3.15 29.75
CA ILE A 33 -14.49 -3.98 29.63
C ILE A 33 -15.63 -3.35 30.42
N THR A 34 -15.39 -2.94 31.67
CA THR A 34 -16.41 -2.29 32.51
C THR A 34 -16.93 -1.00 31.86
N ASP A 35 -16.04 -0.14 31.35
CA ASP A 35 -16.47 1.07 30.64
C ASP A 35 -17.32 0.73 29.40
N LEU A 36 -16.91 -0.25 28.59
CA LEU A 36 -17.62 -0.62 27.37
C LEU A 36 -19.05 -1.14 27.63
N ILE A 37 -19.23 -1.96 28.68
CA ILE A 37 -20.55 -2.55 29.01
C ILE A 37 -21.45 -1.62 29.82
N THR A 38 -20.86 -0.72 30.62
CA THR A 38 -21.63 0.20 31.48
C THR A 38 -22.01 1.48 30.73
N ASN A 39 -21.14 1.97 29.85
CA ASN A 39 -21.38 3.22 29.13
C ASN A 39 -22.31 3.01 27.93
N ARG A 40 -23.53 3.52 28.05
CA ARG A 40 -24.57 3.39 27.01
C ARG A 40 -24.19 4.01 25.66
N LYS A 41 -23.24 4.95 25.62
CA LYS A 41 -22.81 5.62 24.38
C LYS A 41 -22.34 4.63 23.32
N TYR A 42 -21.59 3.59 23.72
CA TYR A 42 -21.12 2.56 22.78
C TYR A 42 -22.30 1.80 22.17
N LYS A 43 -23.27 1.40 23.00
CA LYS A 43 -24.47 0.70 22.55
C LYS A 43 -25.33 1.56 21.61
N GLU A 44 -25.59 2.81 21.99
CA GLU A 44 -26.34 3.76 21.16
C GLU A 44 -25.66 4.00 19.81
N ARG A 45 -24.34 4.17 19.81
CA ARG A 45 -23.55 4.34 18.60
C ARG A 45 -23.56 3.10 17.72
N ILE A 46 -23.46 1.90 18.30
CA ILE A 46 -23.59 0.62 17.58
C ILE A 46 -24.97 0.51 16.92
N HIS A 47 -26.05 0.84 17.63
CA HIS A 47 -27.40 0.81 17.05
C HIS A 47 -27.57 1.82 15.92
N TYR A 48 -27.04 3.03 16.08
CA TYR A 48 -27.04 4.05 15.03
C TYR A 48 -26.30 3.55 13.77
N ILE A 49 -25.07 3.05 13.94
CA ILE A 49 -24.27 2.54 12.81
C ILE A 49 -24.94 1.34 12.16
N ARG A 50 -25.55 0.44 12.95
CA ARG A 50 -26.34 -0.68 12.42
C ARG A 50 -27.46 -0.17 11.53
N ASN A 51 -28.23 0.83 11.97
CA ASN A 51 -29.32 1.39 11.17
C ASN A 51 -28.79 2.00 9.88
N VAL A 52 -27.69 2.76 9.94
CA VAL A 52 -27.03 3.32 8.74
C VAL A 52 -26.54 2.23 7.79
N MET A 53 -26.00 1.13 8.31
CA MET A 53 -25.55 -0.01 7.48
C MET A 53 -26.72 -0.78 6.86
N GLN A 54 -27.87 -0.79 7.52
CA GLN A 54 -29.10 -1.42 7.02
C GLN A 54 -29.90 -0.48 6.12
N ASP A 55 -29.59 0.81 6.12
CA ASP A 55 -30.16 1.84 5.26
C ASP A 55 -29.55 1.75 3.85
N THR A 56 -29.80 0.62 3.21
CA THR A 56 -29.41 0.36 1.83
C THR A 56 -30.65 0.31 0.95
N PRO A 57 -30.62 0.87 -0.27
CA PRO A 57 -31.79 0.96 -1.15
C PRO A 57 -32.34 -0.40 -1.60
N TYR A 58 -31.53 -1.46 -1.49
CA TYR A 58 -31.90 -2.82 -1.88
C TYR A 58 -31.69 -3.78 -0.71
N ASP A 59 -32.61 -4.73 -0.55
CA ASP A 59 -32.46 -5.82 0.40
C ASP A 59 -31.18 -6.62 0.09
N PRO A 60 -30.25 -6.78 1.05
CA PRO A 60 -28.96 -7.43 0.79
C PRO A 60 -29.07 -8.86 0.26
N VAL A 61 -30.08 -9.61 0.73
CA VAL A 61 -30.29 -11.01 0.33
C VAL A 61 -30.80 -11.06 -1.11
N LYS A 62 -31.78 -10.24 -1.47
CA LYS A 62 -32.27 -10.12 -2.85
C LYS A 62 -31.19 -9.61 -3.79
N ASN A 63 -30.39 -8.63 -3.36
CA ASN A 63 -29.27 -8.11 -4.15
C ASN A 63 -28.23 -9.22 -4.42
N LEU A 64 -27.86 -10.01 -3.41
CA LEU A 64 -26.95 -11.15 -3.58
C LEU A 64 -27.51 -12.21 -4.54
N ALA A 65 -28.80 -12.54 -4.40
CA ALA A 65 -29.46 -13.48 -5.31
C ALA A 65 -29.45 -12.96 -6.75
N TRP A 66 -29.76 -11.67 -6.94
CA TRP A 66 -29.71 -11.02 -8.25
C TRP A 66 -28.31 -11.04 -8.86
N TRP A 67 -27.27 -10.71 -8.10
CA TRP A 67 -25.88 -10.77 -8.58
C TRP A 67 -25.45 -12.19 -8.93
N THR A 68 -25.90 -13.17 -8.15
CA THR A 68 -25.65 -14.59 -8.43
C THR A 68 -26.28 -15.01 -9.74
N GLU A 69 -27.56 -14.68 -9.95
CA GLU A 69 -28.28 -14.93 -11.21
C GLU A 69 -27.63 -14.18 -12.37
N TYR A 70 -27.21 -12.94 -12.14
CA TYR A 70 -26.50 -12.13 -13.13
C TYR A 70 -25.21 -12.80 -13.60
N VAL A 71 -24.39 -13.31 -12.67
CA VAL A 71 -23.17 -14.04 -12.99
C VAL A 71 -23.47 -15.32 -13.78
N ILE A 72 -24.53 -16.05 -13.42
CA ILE A 72 -24.96 -17.25 -14.15
C ILE A 72 -25.40 -16.89 -15.58
N ARG A 73 -26.28 -15.89 -15.72
CA ARG A 73 -26.80 -15.42 -17.02
C ARG A 73 -25.71 -14.92 -17.95
N THR A 74 -24.68 -14.28 -17.38
CA THR A 74 -23.54 -13.75 -18.13
C THR A 74 -22.40 -14.77 -18.29
N LYS A 75 -22.64 -16.05 -17.97
CA LYS A 75 -21.65 -17.15 -18.09
C LYS A 75 -20.33 -16.81 -17.38
N GLY A 76 -20.42 -16.27 -16.16
CA GLY A 76 -19.27 -15.93 -15.32
C GLY A 76 -18.83 -14.47 -15.38
N ALA A 77 -19.69 -13.58 -15.90
CA ALA A 77 -19.50 -12.13 -15.99
C ALA A 77 -18.08 -11.70 -16.42
N PRO A 78 -17.63 -12.08 -17.63
CA PRO A 78 -16.26 -11.83 -18.08
C PRO A 78 -15.87 -10.33 -18.07
N HIS A 79 -16.85 -9.43 -18.21
CA HIS A 79 -16.68 -7.98 -18.14
C HIS A 79 -16.53 -7.43 -16.71
N LEU A 80 -16.99 -8.15 -15.68
CA LEU A 80 -16.78 -7.80 -14.26
C LEU A 80 -15.48 -8.39 -13.72
N ARG A 81 -14.88 -9.35 -14.43
CA ARG A 81 -13.56 -9.84 -14.08
C ARG A 81 -12.55 -8.73 -14.35
N SER A 82 -11.73 -8.43 -13.35
CA SER A 82 -10.61 -7.53 -13.52
C SER A 82 -9.75 -8.03 -14.68
N SER A 83 -9.54 -7.17 -15.68
CA SER A 83 -8.69 -7.48 -16.85
C SER A 83 -7.29 -7.93 -16.44
N LEU A 84 -6.83 -7.52 -15.24
CA LEU A 84 -5.57 -7.93 -14.63
C LEU A 84 -5.38 -9.45 -14.50
N ALA A 85 -6.47 -10.23 -14.38
CA ALA A 85 -6.38 -11.69 -14.27
C ALA A 85 -5.88 -12.36 -15.55
N PHE A 86 -6.18 -11.77 -16.72
CA PHE A 86 -5.80 -12.29 -18.05
C PHE A 86 -4.59 -11.57 -18.64
N GLN A 87 -4.06 -10.56 -17.96
CA GLN A 87 -2.89 -9.82 -18.41
C GLN A 87 -1.64 -10.72 -18.32
N PRO A 88 -0.84 -10.78 -19.40
CA PRO A 88 0.45 -11.48 -19.38
C PRO A 88 1.34 -10.97 -18.25
N TRP A 89 2.20 -11.85 -17.74
CA TRP A 89 3.06 -11.55 -16.57
C TRP A 89 3.88 -10.26 -16.73
N TYR A 90 4.28 -9.92 -17.96
CA TYR A 90 5.06 -8.72 -18.25
C TYR A 90 4.26 -7.42 -18.07
N GLN A 91 2.96 -7.44 -18.35
CA GLN A 91 2.09 -6.27 -18.18
C GLN A 91 1.62 -6.12 -16.73
N ARG A 92 1.60 -7.24 -15.98
CA ARG A 92 1.36 -7.25 -14.53
C ARG A 92 2.54 -6.70 -13.72
N CYS A 93 3.76 -6.88 -14.20
CA CYS A 93 4.98 -6.45 -13.50
C CYS A 93 5.42 -5.03 -13.89
N ASP A 94 4.60 -4.25 -14.59
CA ASP A 94 4.94 -2.91 -15.12
C ASP A 94 6.35 -2.90 -15.74
N MET A 95 6.62 -3.84 -16.64
CA MET A 95 7.96 -4.01 -17.23
C MET A 95 8.49 -2.74 -17.91
N ASP A 96 7.59 -1.87 -18.40
CA ASP A 96 7.95 -0.55 -18.93
C ASP A 96 8.67 0.31 -17.89
N ILE A 97 8.24 0.27 -16.62
CA ILE A 97 8.87 1.00 -15.52
C ILE A 97 10.24 0.40 -15.19
N VAL A 98 10.37 -0.93 -15.19
CA VAL A 98 11.64 -1.62 -14.95
C VAL A 98 12.67 -1.29 -16.04
N VAL A 99 12.25 -1.33 -17.31
CA VAL A 99 13.11 -0.96 -18.45
C VAL A 99 13.50 0.51 -18.37
N PHE A 100 12.56 1.41 -18.06
CA PHE A 100 12.85 2.83 -17.90
C PHE A 100 13.89 3.07 -16.78
N LEU A 101 13.71 2.45 -15.60
CA LEU A 101 14.63 2.59 -14.48
C LEU A 101 16.02 2.04 -14.79
N THR A 102 16.11 0.89 -15.46
CA THR A 102 17.41 0.30 -15.84
C THR A 102 18.17 1.18 -16.83
N ILE A 103 17.48 1.78 -17.81
CA ILE A 103 18.10 2.73 -18.76
C ILE A 103 18.60 3.97 -18.01
N VAL A 104 17.79 4.55 -17.13
CA VAL A 104 18.18 5.74 -16.35
C VAL A 104 19.42 5.45 -15.49
N LEU A 105 19.44 4.33 -14.78
CA LEU A 105 20.59 3.92 -13.96
C LEU A 105 21.84 3.68 -14.81
N PHE A 106 21.70 3.04 -15.97
CA PHE A 106 22.80 2.81 -16.90
C PHE A 106 23.38 4.13 -17.43
N LEU A 107 22.53 5.08 -17.82
CA LEU A 107 22.97 6.39 -18.28
C LEU A 107 23.71 7.15 -17.18
N ILE A 108 23.20 7.15 -15.95
CA ILE A 108 23.86 7.78 -14.81
C ILE A 108 25.25 7.15 -14.58
N ALA A 109 25.32 5.81 -14.53
CA ALA A 109 26.58 5.10 -14.33
C ALA A 109 27.60 5.33 -15.47
N SER A 110 27.13 5.39 -16.71
CA SER A 110 27.98 5.66 -17.88
C SER A 110 28.53 7.09 -17.84
N ASN A 111 27.68 8.08 -17.51
CA ASN A 111 28.10 9.47 -17.40
C ASN A 111 29.09 9.68 -16.25
N THR A 112 28.84 9.11 -15.07
CA THR A 112 29.78 9.21 -13.93
C THR A 112 31.12 8.56 -14.26
N PHE A 113 31.11 7.37 -14.88
CA PHE A 113 32.32 6.71 -15.32
C PHE A 113 33.11 7.55 -16.35
N HIS A 114 32.42 8.13 -17.33
CA HIS A 114 33.05 8.97 -18.35
C HIS A 114 33.69 10.22 -17.76
N ILE A 115 33.01 10.91 -16.83
CA ILE A 115 33.56 12.08 -16.13
C ILE A 115 34.80 11.70 -15.31
N ILE A 116 34.74 10.59 -14.55
CA ILE A 116 35.88 10.10 -13.78
C ILE A 116 37.07 9.78 -14.70
N ALA A 117 36.83 9.08 -15.81
CA ALA A 117 37.86 8.75 -16.79
C ALA A 117 38.50 10.01 -17.38
N GLN A 118 37.71 11.04 -17.73
CA GLN A 118 38.22 12.32 -18.21
C GLN A 118 39.08 13.04 -17.17
N ILE A 119 38.64 13.08 -15.91
CA ILE A 119 39.42 13.68 -14.81
C ILE A 119 40.76 12.93 -14.64
N VAL A 120 40.74 11.60 -14.63
CA VAL A 120 41.96 10.78 -14.51
C VAL A 120 42.94 11.05 -15.67
N VAL A 121 42.44 11.10 -16.91
CA VAL A 121 43.27 11.40 -18.09
C VAL A 121 43.85 12.81 -18.01
N TYR A 122 43.04 13.79 -17.60
CA TYR A 122 43.48 15.18 -17.43
C TYR A 122 44.58 15.29 -16.36
N VAL A 123 44.39 14.67 -15.20
CA VAL A 123 45.39 14.63 -14.11
C VAL A 123 46.68 13.95 -14.58
N ARG A 124 46.59 12.79 -15.25
CA ARG A 124 47.77 12.11 -15.82
C ARG A 124 48.52 12.98 -16.82
N LYS A 125 47.80 13.68 -17.71
CA LYS A 125 48.40 14.59 -18.70
C LYS A 125 49.10 15.77 -18.02
N LYS A 126 48.50 16.34 -16.97
CA LYS A 126 49.08 17.45 -16.20
C LYS A 126 50.34 17.04 -15.42
N ILE A 127 50.33 15.86 -14.79
CA ILE A 127 51.51 15.31 -14.09
C ILE A 127 52.67 15.12 -15.08
N LYS A 128 52.43 14.47 -16.22
CA LYS A 128 53.46 14.24 -17.26
C LYS A 128 54.02 15.54 -17.84
N SER A 129 53.20 16.58 -17.98
CA SER A 129 53.66 17.91 -18.40
C SER A 129 54.57 18.57 -17.35
N THR A 130 54.26 18.39 -16.07
CA THR A 130 55.02 18.98 -14.96
C THR A 130 56.39 18.30 -14.78
N GLU A 131 56.47 16.98 -14.97
CA GLU A 131 57.74 16.24 -14.96
C GLU A 131 58.67 16.67 -16.11
N LYS A 132 58.16 16.83 -17.32
CA LYS A 132 58.96 17.29 -18.48
C LYS A 132 59.60 18.66 -18.26
N GLN A 133 58.92 19.55 -17.54
CA GLN A 133 59.38 20.92 -17.30
C GLN A 133 60.43 21.01 -16.16
N LYS A 134 60.58 19.97 -15.33
CA LYS A 134 61.63 19.89 -14.29
C LYS A 134 62.95 19.25 -14.77
N ILE A 135 62.93 18.53 -15.89
CA ILE A 135 64.09 17.81 -16.45
C ILE A 135 64.83 18.65 -17.50
N SER A 136 64.17 19.67 -18.06
CA SER A 136 64.79 20.70 -18.91
C SER A 136 65.28 21.88 -18.08
#